data_AF-A0A7S3CN63-F1
#
_entry.id   AF-A0A7S3CN63-F1
#
_cell.length_a   1.000
_cell.length_b   1.000
_cell.length_c   1.000
_cell.angle_alpha   90.00
_cell.angle_beta   90.00
_cell.angle_gamma   90.00
#
_symmetry.space_group_name_H-M   'P 1'
#
loop_
_entity.id
_entity.type
_entity.pdbx_description
1 polymer ?
#
loop_
_entity_poly.entity_id
_entity_poly.type
_entity_poly.pdbx_seq_one_letter_code
_entity_poly.pdbx_strand_id
1 'polypeptide(L)'
;MLQMRPDPSKPVRFKEDGLATDPKQDARIVDIELSLNAAIALDESQRVFVWGRKMGVYPSVEMNVQSIVYKIGYPMVKEINQNVPRLVKSNLVFHKISRVFGCFHNFALVTDKNELMITGLSDFGQLVLSDCLYDKENIQKVLLFFPEFMMLDFFASHDILDVAIGSCTMHVLCKNRQSGATQLFGWGSNKYGQLGETEDDDEFHVHYTPIDMSGLLQNLQGESDPTEILKVKSGERHTLLLTSKGDVFGIGKQ
;
A
#
# COMPACT_ATOMS: atom_id res chain seq x y z
N MET A 1 14.19 -25.19 14.81
CA MET A 1 13.06 -25.44 15.72
C MET A 1 11.83 -25.64 14.86
N LEU A 2 11.28 -26.86 14.74
CA LEU A 2 10.08 -27.12 13.94
C LEU A 2 8.91 -26.38 14.61
N GLN A 3 8.42 -25.32 13.98
CA GLN A 3 7.18 -24.68 14.44
C GLN A 3 6.00 -25.55 14.04
N MET A 4 5.23 -25.98 15.04
CA MET A 4 3.98 -26.70 14.81
C MET A 4 3.05 -25.80 13.99
N ARG A 5 2.49 -26.34 12.90
CA ARG A 5 1.45 -25.65 12.15
C ARG A 5 0.24 -25.45 13.07
N PRO A 6 -0.39 -24.26 13.08
CA PRO A 6 -1.61 -24.06 13.86
C PRO A 6 -2.69 -25.05 13.43
N ASP A 7 -3.44 -25.55 14.42
CA ASP A 7 -4.57 -26.47 14.22
C ASP A 7 -5.67 -25.79 13.41
N PRO A 8 -6.00 -26.26 12.19
CA PRO A 8 -6.98 -25.61 11.32
C PRO A 8 -8.41 -25.67 11.89
N SER A 9 -8.66 -26.52 12.90
CA SER A 9 -9.98 -26.62 13.55
C SER A 9 -10.22 -25.54 14.62
N LYS A 10 -9.20 -24.74 14.95
CA LYS A 10 -9.29 -23.71 16.00
C LYS A 10 -9.10 -22.31 15.40
N PRO A 11 -9.95 -21.33 15.76
CA PRO A 11 -9.78 -19.96 15.30
C PRO A 11 -8.48 -19.36 15.87
N VAL A 12 -7.76 -18.63 15.03
CA VAL A 12 -6.61 -17.83 15.45
C VAL A 12 -7.12 -16.64 16.26
N ARG A 13 -6.62 -16.48 17.49
CA ARG A 13 -7.02 -15.37 18.37
C ARG A 13 -6.05 -14.21 18.25
N PHE A 14 -6.59 -13.00 18.11
CA PHE A 14 -5.85 -11.74 18.07
C PHE A 14 -5.84 -11.13 19.47
N LYS A 15 -4.66 -11.11 20.10
CA LYS A 15 -4.47 -10.61 21.48
C LYS A 15 -3.69 -9.30 21.47
N GLU A 16 -4.02 -8.40 22.39
CA GLU A 16 -3.39 -7.07 22.51
C GLU A 16 -1.89 -7.13 22.74
N ASP A 17 -1.46 -8.14 23.50
CA ASP A 17 -0.08 -8.49 23.72
C ASP A 17 0.11 -9.90 23.15
N GLY A 18 1.13 -10.11 22.31
CA GLY A 18 1.45 -11.45 21.77
C GLY A 18 1.83 -12.50 22.82
N LEU A 19 1.51 -12.27 24.10
CA LEU A 19 1.64 -13.15 25.24
C LEU A 19 0.25 -13.47 25.79
N ALA A 20 0.03 -14.75 26.08
CA ALA A 20 -1.27 -15.33 26.39
C ALA A 20 -1.84 -14.97 27.78
N THR A 21 -1.65 -13.75 28.30
CA THR A 21 -1.81 -13.47 29.74
C THR A 21 -2.96 -12.55 30.16
N ASP A 22 -3.82 -12.04 29.26
CA ASP A 22 -5.11 -11.48 29.67
C ASP A 22 -6.27 -12.07 28.85
N PRO A 23 -7.23 -12.79 29.47
CA PRO A 23 -8.44 -13.30 28.80
C PRO A 23 -9.51 -12.23 28.53
N LYS A 24 -9.24 -10.94 28.79
CA LYS A 24 -10.17 -9.86 28.48
C LYS A 24 -10.15 -9.50 26.99
N GLN A 25 -11.17 -10.02 26.32
CA GLN A 25 -11.67 -9.72 24.97
C GLN A 25 -10.69 -9.99 23.83
N ASP A 26 -10.88 -11.15 23.19
CA ASP A 26 -10.38 -11.39 21.83
C ASP A 26 -10.81 -10.22 20.93
N ALA A 27 -9.90 -9.66 20.14
CA ALA A 27 -10.22 -8.56 19.24
C ALA A 27 -11.23 -9.01 18.18
N ARG A 28 -12.33 -8.27 18.03
CA ARG A 28 -13.30 -8.52 16.96
C ARG A 28 -12.79 -7.93 15.66
N ILE A 29 -12.35 -8.80 14.76
CA ILE A 29 -11.88 -8.43 13.42
C ILE A 29 -13.07 -8.03 12.55
N VAL A 30 -12.96 -6.87 11.90
CA VAL A 30 -13.97 -6.30 11.00
C VAL A 30 -13.53 -6.35 9.54
N ASP A 31 -12.22 -6.43 9.29
CA ASP A 31 -11.67 -6.49 7.93
C ASP A 31 -10.33 -7.25 7.90
N ILE A 32 -10.03 -7.89 6.78
CA ILE A 32 -8.77 -8.60 6.54
C ILE A 32 -8.30 -8.38 5.11
N GLU A 33 -6.99 -8.25 4.95
CA GLU A 33 -6.37 -8.09 3.64
C GLU A 33 -5.13 -8.96 3.53
N LEU A 34 -4.89 -9.47 2.32
CA LEU A 34 -3.83 -10.45 2.06
C LEU A 34 -2.85 -9.92 1.01
N SER A 35 -1.59 -10.27 1.22
CA SER A 35 -0.55 -10.22 0.19
C SER A 35 -0.07 -11.65 -0.05
N LEU A 36 0.89 -11.85 -0.97
CA LEU A 36 1.37 -13.19 -1.35
C LEU A 36 1.91 -13.99 -0.17
N ASN A 37 2.56 -13.32 0.79
CA ASN A 37 3.22 -13.97 1.91
C ASN A 37 2.95 -13.31 3.27
N ALA A 38 2.04 -12.34 3.33
CA ALA A 38 1.70 -11.64 4.55
C ALA A 38 0.22 -11.28 4.57
N ALA A 39 -0.27 -10.87 5.73
CA ALA A 39 -1.65 -10.54 5.93
C ALA A 39 -1.79 -9.47 7.00
N ILE A 40 -2.86 -8.70 6.90
CA ILE A 40 -3.24 -7.68 7.86
C ILE A 40 -4.70 -7.87 8.27
N ALA A 41 -5.03 -7.49 9.49
CA ALA A 41 -6.39 -7.50 10.00
C ALA A 41 -6.68 -6.20 10.74
N LEU A 42 -7.88 -5.67 10.55
CA LEU A 42 -8.42 -4.51 11.25
C LEU A 42 -9.48 -4.95 12.25
N ASP A 43 -9.44 -4.44 13.47
CA ASP A 43 -10.46 -4.71 14.48
C ASP A 43 -11.45 -3.54 14.67
N GLU A 44 -12.52 -3.79 15.42
CA GLU A 44 -13.55 -2.78 15.72
C GLU A 44 -13.01 -1.58 16.55
N SER A 45 -11.85 -1.75 17.17
CA SER A 45 -11.14 -0.69 17.89
C SER A 45 -10.22 0.12 16.98
N GLN A 46 -10.28 -0.08 15.66
CA GLN A 46 -9.47 0.59 14.63
C GLN A 46 -7.97 0.31 14.74
N ARG A 47 -7.62 -0.89 15.24
CA ARG A 47 -6.24 -1.36 15.42
C ARG A 47 -5.87 -2.35 14.33
N VAL A 48 -4.59 -2.34 13.94
CA VAL A 48 -4.06 -3.19 12.87
C VAL A 48 -3.16 -4.27 13.42
N PHE A 49 -3.46 -5.51 13.04
CA PHE A 49 -2.64 -6.69 13.30
C PHE A 49 -1.96 -7.14 12.00
N VAL A 50 -0.71 -7.57 12.08
CA VAL A 50 0.07 -8.04 10.93
C VAL A 50 0.72 -9.39 11.20
N TRP A 51 0.85 -10.23 10.17
CA TRP A 51 1.62 -11.47 10.21
C TRP A 51 2.10 -11.89 8.82
N GLY A 52 3.01 -12.85 8.78
CA GLY A 52 3.68 -13.38 7.61
C GLY A 52 5.07 -12.79 7.38
N ARG A 53 5.50 -12.81 6.12
CA ARG A 53 6.84 -12.43 5.69
C ARG A 53 7.07 -10.93 5.84
N LYS A 54 8.22 -10.52 6.39
CA LYS A 54 8.59 -9.12 6.64
C LYS A 54 7.66 -8.35 7.61
N MET A 55 6.83 -9.04 8.39
CA MET A 55 5.89 -8.43 9.35
C MET A 55 6.36 -8.49 10.82
N GLY A 56 7.63 -8.86 11.03
CA GLY A 56 8.24 -8.92 12.36
C GLY A 56 8.36 -7.57 13.06
N VAL A 57 9.01 -7.59 14.23
CA VAL A 57 9.39 -6.35 14.93
C VAL A 57 10.80 -5.98 14.48
N TYR A 58 10.91 -4.86 13.78
CA TYR A 58 12.20 -4.31 13.36
C TYR A 58 12.68 -3.28 14.39
N PRO A 59 14.00 -3.18 14.65
CA PRO A 59 14.54 -2.10 15.46
C PRO A 59 14.14 -0.75 14.86
N SER A 60 13.78 0.21 15.70
CA SER A 60 13.40 1.56 15.27
C SER A 60 14.44 2.14 14.31
N VAL A 61 14.01 2.41 13.08
CA VAL A 61 14.83 3.06 12.07
C VAL A 61 14.51 4.54 12.11
N GLU A 62 15.48 5.37 12.50
CA GLU A 62 15.34 6.80 12.28
C GLU A 62 15.19 7.07 10.78
N MET A 63 14.03 7.61 10.39
CA MET A 63 13.72 7.99 9.01
C MET A 63 14.37 9.33 8.64
N ASN A 64 15.66 9.50 8.91
CA ASN A 64 16.44 10.59 8.34
C ASN A 64 17.39 10.05 7.27
N VAL A 65 17.63 10.86 6.24
CA VAL A 65 18.47 10.52 5.08
C VAL A 65 19.81 9.92 5.51
N GLN A 66 20.43 10.52 6.52
CA GLN A 66 21.74 10.13 7.00
C GLN A 66 21.71 8.77 7.72
N SER A 67 20.65 8.45 8.46
CA SER A 67 20.45 7.16 9.13
C SER A 67 20.08 6.05 8.15
N ILE A 68 19.28 6.38 7.14
CA ILE A 68 18.99 5.48 6.02
C ILE A 68 20.33 5.19 5.32
N VAL A 69 21.04 6.20 4.81
CA VAL A 69 22.33 6.07 4.08
C VAL A 69 23.45 5.43 4.92
N TYR A 70 23.49 5.67 6.23
CA TYR A 70 24.51 5.06 7.10
C TYR A 70 24.21 3.57 7.39
N LYS A 71 22.94 3.21 7.59
CA LYS A 71 22.53 1.81 7.80
C LYS A 71 22.55 0.98 6.51
N ILE A 72 22.67 1.63 5.34
CA ILE A 72 22.85 1.02 4.02
C ILE A 72 24.22 0.34 3.83
N GLY A 73 25.24 0.75 4.58
CA GLY A 73 26.53 0.02 4.64
C GLY A 73 26.47 -1.23 5.52
N TYR A 74 25.37 -1.43 6.27
CA TYR A 74 25.14 -2.61 7.10
C TYR A 74 24.36 -3.66 6.29
N PRO A 75 24.63 -4.96 6.47
CA PRO A 75 23.96 -6.02 5.73
C PRO A 75 22.44 -5.86 5.82
N MET A 76 21.80 -5.82 4.64
CA MET A 76 20.37 -5.96 4.35
C MET A 76 19.55 -6.19 5.61
N VAL A 77 18.63 -5.27 5.95
CA VAL A 77 17.72 -5.43 7.10
C VAL A 77 17.19 -6.86 7.10
N LYS A 78 17.69 -7.66 8.05
CA LYS A 78 17.40 -9.10 8.08
C LYS A 78 15.90 -9.26 8.07
N GLU A 79 15.39 -10.05 7.13
CA GLU A 79 13.97 -10.34 7.08
C GLU A 79 13.51 -10.96 8.41
N ILE A 80 12.55 -10.32 9.07
CA ILE A 80 11.95 -10.81 10.32
C ILE A 80 10.51 -11.18 10.00
N ASN A 81 10.22 -12.47 10.10
CA ASN A 81 8.91 -13.04 9.81
C ASN A 81 8.09 -13.16 11.09
N GLN A 82 6.79 -12.98 10.97
CA GLN A 82 5.84 -12.97 12.08
C GLN A 82 4.82 -14.10 11.89
N ASN A 83 4.98 -15.21 12.58
CA ASN A 83 4.19 -16.42 12.27
C ASN A 83 2.79 -16.42 12.90
N VAL A 84 2.52 -15.48 13.80
CA VAL A 84 1.23 -15.30 14.47
C VAL A 84 0.83 -13.83 14.41
N PRO A 85 -0.46 -13.48 14.36
CA PRO A 85 -0.90 -12.09 14.37
C PRO A 85 -0.28 -11.28 15.52
N ARG A 86 0.28 -10.12 15.18
CA ARG A 86 0.85 -9.17 16.13
C ARG A 86 0.24 -7.79 15.94
N LEU A 87 -0.16 -7.16 17.04
CA LEU A 87 -0.58 -5.76 17.03
C LEU A 87 0.59 -4.84 16.62
N VAL A 88 0.35 -3.94 15.67
CA VAL A 88 1.32 -2.92 15.27
C VAL A 88 1.29 -1.77 16.28
N LYS A 89 2.33 -1.69 17.11
CA LYS A 89 2.47 -0.68 18.19
C LYS A 89 3.47 0.45 17.88
N SER A 90 3.98 0.54 16.64
CA SER A 90 4.95 1.59 16.26
C SER A 90 4.22 2.94 16.06
N ASN A 91 4.55 3.68 15.00
CA ASN A 91 3.91 4.94 14.63
C ASN A 91 2.36 4.88 14.53
N LEU A 92 1.77 3.71 14.31
CA LEU A 92 0.31 3.55 14.27
C LEU A 92 -0.42 3.78 15.61
N VAL A 93 0.27 3.86 16.76
CA VAL A 93 -0.41 4.11 18.06
C VAL A 93 -1.15 5.46 18.08
N PHE A 94 -0.72 6.41 17.26
CA PHE A 94 -1.31 7.75 17.17
C PHE A 94 -2.40 7.89 16.08
N HIS A 95 -2.62 6.84 15.28
CA HIS A 95 -3.56 6.87 14.17
C HIS A 95 -4.65 5.81 14.38
N LYS A 96 -5.90 6.19 14.15
CA LYS A 96 -7.00 5.23 14.08
C LYS A 96 -7.21 4.84 12.63
N ILE A 97 -7.25 3.55 12.35
CA ILE A 97 -7.34 3.03 11.00
C ILE A 97 -8.80 2.72 10.66
N SER A 98 -9.29 3.29 9.56
CA SER A 98 -10.66 3.11 9.09
C SER A 98 -10.76 2.00 8.04
N ARG A 99 -9.74 1.85 7.19
CA ARG A 99 -9.71 0.87 6.10
C ARG A 99 -8.32 0.32 5.87
N VAL A 100 -8.27 -0.91 5.41
CA VAL A 100 -7.05 -1.64 5.06
C VAL A 100 -7.11 -2.09 3.61
N PHE A 101 -5.95 -2.16 2.95
CA PHE A 101 -5.82 -2.65 1.59
C PHE A 101 -4.55 -3.50 1.49
N GLY A 102 -4.61 -4.62 0.79
CA GLY A 102 -3.46 -5.50 0.60
C GLY A 102 -3.49 -6.18 -0.74
N CYS A 103 -2.32 -6.28 -1.38
CA CYS A 103 -2.11 -7.14 -2.52
C CYS A 103 -0.61 -7.37 -2.75
N PHE A 104 -0.23 -8.44 -3.45
CA PHE A 104 1.14 -8.77 -3.83
C PHE A 104 2.16 -8.72 -2.69
N HIS A 105 2.85 -7.59 -2.51
CA HIS A 105 3.89 -7.40 -1.51
C HIS A 105 3.78 -6.09 -0.74
N ASN A 106 2.65 -5.39 -0.85
CA ASN A 106 2.42 -4.10 -0.23
C ASN A 106 1.07 -4.06 0.48
N PHE A 107 0.98 -3.15 1.45
CA PHE A 107 -0.26 -2.83 2.13
C PHE A 107 -0.43 -1.32 2.20
N ALA A 108 -1.67 -0.88 2.22
CA ALA A 108 -2.04 0.49 2.49
C ALA A 108 -3.09 0.54 3.60
N LEU A 109 -3.04 1.60 4.40
CA LEU A 109 -4.01 1.90 5.44
C LEU A 109 -4.57 3.29 5.15
N VAL A 110 -5.84 3.47 5.44
CA VAL A 110 -6.44 4.79 5.47
C VAL A 110 -6.89 5.09 6.89
N THR A 111 -6.49 6.25 7.40
CA THR A 111 -6.85 6.68 8.76
C THR A 111 -8.31 7.17 8.82
N ASP A 112 -8.83 7.40 10.02
CA ASP A 112 -10.12 8.06 10.24
C ASP A 112 -10.15 9.52 9.73
N LYS A 113 -8.98 10.15 9.60
CA LYS A 113 -8.79 11.48 8.99
C LYS A 113 -8.59 11.44 7.47
N ASN A 114 -8.74 10.25 6.89
CA ASN A 114 -8.55 9.99 5.46
C ASN A 114 -7.12 10.20 4.97
N GLU A 115 -6.14 9.97 5.85
CA GLU A 115 -4.73 10.04 5.50
C GLU A 115 -4.26 8.66 5.01
N LEU A 116 -3.42 8.64 3.98
CA LEU A 116 -2.94 7.40 3.36
C LEU A 116 -1.57 7.01 3.93
N MET A 117 -1.48 5.78 4.44
CA MET A 117 -0.20 5.19 4.86
C MET A 117 0.11 3.93 4.07
N ILE A 118 1.38 3.71 3.72
CA ILE A 118 1.80 2.57 2.88
C ILE A 118 3.03 1.85 3.44
N THR A 119 3.13 0.55 3.17
CA THR A 119 4.27 -0.29 3.58
C THR A 119 4.53 -1.38 2.54
N GLY A 120 5.71 -2.01 2.58
CA GLY A 120 6.03 -3.19 1.77
C GLY A 120 7.29 -3.02 0.94
N LEU A 121 7.28 -3.57 -0.28
CA LEU A 121 8.39 -3.45 -1.22
C LEU A 121 8.44 -2.08 -1.91
N SER A 122 9.62 -1.68 -2.37
CA SER A 122 9.84 -0.45 -3.14
C SER A 122 10.71 -0.64 -4.38
N ASP A 123 10.79 -1.87 -4.91
CA ASP A 123 11.63 -2.21 -6.07
C ASP A 123 11.33 -1.33 -7.31
N PHE A 124 10.12 -0.79 -7.41
CA PHE A 124 9.67 0.10 -8.47
C PHE A 124 9.14 1.43 -7.92
N GLY A 125 9.56 1.86 -6.74
CA GLY A 125 9.12 3.14 -6.18
C GLY A 125 7.75 3.15 -5.53
N GLN A 126 7.14 1.99 -5.25
CA GLN A 126 5.81 1.92 -4.65
C GLN A 126 5.73 2.68 -3.31
N LEU A 127 6.85 2.89 -2.61
CA LEU A 127 6.90 3.63 -1.36
C LEU A 127 7.13 5.15 -1.49
N VAL A 128 7.28 5.70 -2.70
CA VAL A 128 7.44 7.15 -2.95
C VAL A 128 8.61 7.77 -2.16
N LEU A 129 9.74 7.06 -2.10
CA LEU A 129 10.91 7.49 -1.31
C LEU A 129 11.75 8.60 -1.97
N SER A 130 11.52 8.89 -3.25
CA SER A 130 12.36 9.79 -4.05
C SER A 130 12.22 11.26 -3.70
N ASP A 131 11.08 11.70 -3.17
CA ASP A 131 10.89 13.11 -2.77
C ASP A 131 11.64 13.44 -1.48
N CYS A 132 11.94 12.42 -0.66
CA CYS A 132 12.64 12.60 0.61
C CYS A 132 14.17 12.62 0.45
N LEU A 133 14.72 12.28 -0.72
CA LEU A 133 16.12 11.85 -0.85
C LEU A 133 16.76 12.38 -2.14
N TYR A 134 17.76 13.24 -1.98
CA TYR A 134 18.42 14.06 -3.01
C TYR A 134 19.13 13.30 -4.16
N ASP A 135 19.29 11.99 -4.06
CA ASP A 135 19.96 11.17 -5.09
C ASP A 135 19.07 9.99 -5.53
N LYS A 136 18.34 10.23 -6.63
CA LYS A 136 17.36 9.30 -7.21
C LYS A 136 17.99 7.99 -7.72
N GLU A 137 19.25 8.00 -8.16
CA GLU A 137 19.88 6.83 -8.78
C GLU A 137 20.42 5.81 -7.76
N ASN A 138 20.79 6.27 -6.56
CA ASN A 138 21.46 5.43 -5.57
C ASN A 138 20.53 4.85 -4.50
N ILE A 139 19.42 5.49 -4.12
CA ILE A 139 18.67 5.06 -2.92
C ILE A 139 17.58 4.01 -3.22
N GLN A 140 17.04 3.99 -4.43
CA GLN A 140 16.01 3.02 -4.82
C GLN A 140 16.57 1.61 -4.98
N LYS A 141 17.87 1.49 -5.33
CA LYS A 141 18.60 0.21 -5.30
C LYS A 141 18.83 -0.32 -3.88
N VAL A 142 18.45 0.45 -2.86
CA VAL A 142 19.09 0.35 -1.56
C VAL A 142 18.09 0.19 -0.41
N LEU A 143 16.85 0.70 -0.52
CA LEU A 143 15.75 0.35 0.40
C LEU A 143 14.66 -0.46 -0.32
N LEU A 144 14.93 -1.74 -0.53
CA LEU A 144 14.03 -2.68 -1.23
C LEU A 144 12.69 -2.90 -0.50
N PHE A 145 12.66 -2.70 0.82
CA PHE A 145 11.43 -2.75 1.59
C PHE A 145 11.53 -1.87 2.83
N PHE A 146 10.39 -1.37 3.28
CA PHE A 146 10.27 -0.66 4.56
C PHE A 146 9.25 -1.40 5.45
N PRO A 147 9.60 -1.71 6.71
CA PRO A 147 8.77 -2.54 7.59
C PRO A 147 7.70 -1.76 8.38
N GLU A 148 7.70 -0.43 8.31
CA GLU A 148 6.69 0.41 8.97
C GLU A 148 5.79 1.09 7.95
N PHE A 149 4.63 1.58 8.40
CA PHE A 149 3.71 2.32 7.55
C PHE A 149 4.15 3.77 7.42
N MET A 150 4.38 4.26 6.21
CA MET A 150 4.76 5.65 5.96
C MET A 150 3.56 6.45 5.50
N MET A 151 3.39 7.65 6.06
CA MET A 151 2.37 8.60 5.63
C MET A 151 2.74 9.21 4.28
N LEU A 152 1.76 9.36 3.39
CA LEU A 152 1.91 10.05 2.10
C LEU A 152 1.24 11.43 2.15
N ASP A 153 2.03 12.47 2.40
CA ASP A 153 1.54 13.85 2.49
C ASP A 153 0.99 14.40 1.17
N PHE A 154 1.35 13.78 0.03
CA PHE A 154 0.81 14.10 -1.30
C PHE A 154 -0.73 14.14 -1.31
N PHE A 155 -1.38 13.28 -0.53
CA PHE A 155 -2.85 13.19 -0.47
C PHE A 155 -3.49 14.01 0.66
N ALA A 156 -2.77 14.92 1.32
CA ALA A 156 -3.31 15.70 2.46
C ALA A 156 -4.53 16.57 2.11
N SER A 157 -4.63 17.03 0.86
CA SER A 157 -5.77 17.79 0.32
C SER A 157 -6.86 16.93 -0.31
N HIS A 158 -6.76 15.60 -0.18
CA HIS A 158 -7.64 14.64 -0.83
C HIS A 158 -8.35 13.76 0.20
N ASP A 159 -9.52 13.28 -0.21
CA ASP A 159 -10.23 12.22 0.48
C ASP A 159 -10.04 10.90 -0.27
N ILE A 160 -9.36 9.94 0.35
CA ILE A 160 -9.12 8.61 -0.25
C ILE A 160 -10.45 7.89 -0.42
N LEU A 161 -10.73 7.40 -1.62
CA LEU A 161 -11.95 6.65 -1.94
C LEU A 161 -11.65 5.15 -2.09
N ASP A 162 -10.60 4.78 -2.81
CA ASP A 162 -10.18 3.39 -3.01
C ASP A 162 -8.66 3.31 -3.24
N VAL A 163 -8.07 2.16 -2.93
CA VAL A 163 -6.64 1.90 -3.18
C VAL A 163 -6.51 0.55 -3.87
N ALA A 164 -5.81 0.52 -5.01
CA ALA A 164 -5.43 -0.71 -5.69
C ALA A 164 -3.93 -0.88 -5.69
N ILE A 165 -3.49 -2.06 -5.26
CA ILE A 165 -2.10 -2.44 -5.19
C ILE A 165 -1.87 -3.50 -6.26
N GLY A 166 -1.01 -3.20 -7.24
CA GLY A 166 -0.55 -4.14 -8.26
C GLY A 166 0.76 -4.81 -7.85
N SER A 167 1.33 -5.63 -8.72
CA SER A 167 2.62 -6.29 -8.45
C SER A 167 3.76 -5.27 -8.27
N CYS A 168 3.76 -4.27 -9.14
CA CYS A 168 4.80 -3.25 -9.22
C CYS A 168 4.24 -1.82 -9.22
N THR A 169 2.96 -1.66 -8.90
CA THR A 169 2.22 -0.39 -9.03
C THR A 169 1.32 -0.14 -7.83
N MET A 170 1.01 1.12 -7.60
CA MET A 170 -0.02 1.56 -6.67
C MET A 170 -0.94 2.54 -7.39
N HIS A 171 -2.23 2.46 -7.08
CA HIS A 171 -3.23 3.38 -7.59
C HIS A 171 -4.12 3.85 -6.43
N VAL A 172 -4.43 5.13 -6.41
CA VAL A 172 -5.27 5.77 -5.41
C VAL A 172 -6.37 6.53 -6.13
N LEU A 173 -7.60 6.09 -5.91
CA LEU A 173 -8.78 6.85 -6.27
C LEU A 173 -9.10 7.77 -5.09
N CYS A 174 -9.22 9.07 -5.34
CA CYS A 174 -9.48 10.04 -4.30
C CYS A 174 -10.37 11.17 -4.80
N LYS A 175 -10.92 11.96 -3.88
CA LYS A 175 -11.68 13.18 -4.17
C LYS A 175 -10.91 14.38 -3.69
N ASN A 176 -10.70 15.36 -4.56
CA ASN A 176 -10.10 16.63 -4.15
C ASN A 176 -11.04 17.38 -3.21
N ARG A 177 -10.56 17.77 -2.02
CA ARG A 177 -11.41 18.43 -1.02
C ARG A 177 -11.89 19.82 -1.44
N GLN A 178 -11.13 20.51 -2.30
CA GLN A 178 -11.46 21.88 -2.73
C GLN A 178 -12.38 21.88 -3.95
N SER A 179 -12.01 21.15 -5.01
CA SER A 179 -12.81 21.14 -6.25
C SER A 179 -13.96 20.13 -6.20
N GLY A 180 -13.91 19.14 -5.30
CA GLY A 180 -14.84 18.02 -5.28
C GLY A 180 -14.64 17.05 -6.45
N ALA A 181 -13.60 17.23 -7.28
CA ALA A 181 -13.35 16.36 -8.43
C ALA A 181 -12.80 15.01 -7.97
N THR A 182 -13.31 13.94 -8.57
CA THR A 182 -12.73 12.60 -8.46
C THR A 182 -11.45 12.53 -9.29
N GLN A 183 -10.35 12.13 -8.67
CA GLN A 183 -9.03 12.00 -9.29
C GLN A 183 -8.48 10.59 -9.07
N LEU A 184 -7.83 10.05 -10.11
CA LEU A 184 -7.08 8.81 -10.04
C LEU A 184 -5.60 9.14 -10.12
N PHE A 185 -4.84 8.70 -9.14
CA PHE A 185 -3.39 8.75 -9.18
C PHE A 185 -2.82 7.34 -9.28
N GLY A 186 -1.67 7.20 -9.93
CA GLY A 186 -0.91 5.95 -9.92
C GLY A 186 0.59 6.19 -9.98
N TRP A 187 1.35 5.20 -9.56
CA TRP A 187 2.82 5.20 -9.62
C TRP A 187 3.35 3.78 -9.59
N GLY A 188 4.64 3.64 -9.84
CA GLY A 188 5.33 2.36 -9.95
C GLY A 188 5.78 2.06 -11.37
N SER A 189 5.93 0.78 -11.69
CA SER A 189 6.31 0.34 -13.03
C SER A 189 5.21 0.61 -14.05
N ASN A 190 5.57 1.22 -15.17
CA ASN A 190 4.72 1.38 -16.34
C ASN A 190 5.21 0.55 -17.54
N LYS A 191 6.05 -0.47 -17.32
CA LYS A 191 6.63 -1.30 -18.39
C LYS A 191 5.60 -1.85 -19.37
N TYR A 192 4.39 -2.16 -18.88
CA TYR A 192 3.32 -2.71 -19.71
C TYR A 192 2.22 -1.70 -20.01
N GLY A 193 2.38 -0.41 -19.68
CA GLY A 193 1.31 0.60 -19.81
C GLY A 193 0.27 0.54 -18.68
N GLN A 194 0.62 0.00 -17.51
CA GLN A 194 -0.28 -0.13 -16.36
C GLN A 194 -0.77 1.22 -15.81
N LEU A 195 -0.05 2.30 -16.09
CA LEU A 195 -0.38 3.68 -15.73
C LEU A 195 -1.01 4.46 -16.89
N GLY A 196 -1.32 3.80 -18.01
CA GLY A 196 -2.06 4.36 -19.12
C GLY A 196 -1.28 5.28 -20.06
N GLU A 197 -0.01 5.53 -19.78
CA GLU A 197 0.91 6.15 -20.74
C GLU A 197 1.46 5.07 -21.67
N THR A 198 1.48 5.35 -22.97
CA THR A 198 2.09 4.52 -24.00
C THR A 198 3.23 5.31 -24.62
N GLU A 199 4.44 5.15 -24.11
CA GLU A 199 5.63 5.55 -24.87
C GLU A 199 5.96 4.45 -25.89
N ASP A 200 6.35 4.86 -27.09
CA ASP A 200 6.73 3.97 -28.20
C ASP A 200 8.12 3.34 -27.99
N ASP A 201 8.84 3.73 -26.94
CA ASP A 201 10.15 3.20 -26.61
C ASP A 201 10.05 2.09 -25.55
N ASP A 202 10.66 0.94 -25.86
CA ASP A 202 10.81 -0.27 -25.01
C ASP A 202 11.60 -0.02 -23.69
N GLU A 203 11.76 1.23 -23.28
CA GLU A 203 12.50 1.59 -22.09
C GLU A 203 11.69 1.27 -20.82
N PHE A 204 12.41 0.93 -19.75
CA PHE A 204 11.80 0.55 -18.49
C PHE A 204 11.29 1.80 -17.76
N HIS A 205 10.05 2.20 -18.03
CA HIS A 205 9.44 3.39 -17.44
C HIS A 205 8.93 3.11 -16.02
N VAL A 206 9.43 3.84 -15.03
CA VAL A 206 8.99 3.77 -13.63
C VAL A 206 8.71 5.17 -13.12
N HIS A 207 7.51 5.35 -12.56
CA HIS A 207 7.12 6.57 -11.86
C HIS A 207 7.33 6.38 -10.37
N TYR A 208 8.24 7.18 -9.82
CA TYR A 208 8.59 7.11 -8.40
C TYR A 208 7.72 8.01 -7.51
N THR A 209 6.85 8.80 -8.12
CA THR A 209 5.91 9.70 -7.47
C THR A 209 4.53 9.52 -8.10
N PRO A 210 3.44 9.77 -7.35
CA PRO A 210 2.08 9.73 -7.90
C PRO A 210 1.96 10.64 -9.14
N ILE A 211 1.48 10.08 -10.24
CA ILE A 211 1.08 10.81 -11.45
C ILE A 211 -0.44 10.84 -11.58
N ASP A 212 -0.98 11.94 -12.12
CA ASP A 212 -2.41 12.10 -12.34
C ASP A 212 -2.85 11.32 -13.58
N MET A 213 -3.66 10.28 -13.37
CA MET A 213 -4.24 9.40 -14.39
C MET A 213 -5.70 9.74 -14.69
N SER A 214 -6.25 10.83 -14.16
CA SER A 214 -7.65 11.22 -14.33
C SER A 214 -8.01 11.53 -15.78
N GLY A 215 -7.01 11.89 -16.60
CA GLY A 215 -7.16 12.12 -18.04
C GLY A 215 -7.51 10.85 -18.85
N LEU A 216 -7.28 9.64 -18.32
CA LEU A 216 -7.53 8.39 -19.04
C LEU A 216 -9.00 8.20 -19.44
N LEU A 217 -9.93 8.77 -18.67
CA LEU A 217 -11.34 8.74 -19.02
C LEU A 217 -11.79 9.90 -19.91
N GLN A 218 -10.99 10.96 -20.06
CA GLN A 218 -11.36 12.11 -20.89
C GLN A 218 -11.28 11.75 -22.38
N ASN A 219 -10.34 10.87 -22.77
CA ASN A 219 -10.20 10.38 -24.14
C ASN A 219 -11.34 9.44 -24.60
N LEU A 220 -12.26 9.11 -23.70
CA LEU A 220 -13.43 8.25 -23.96
C LEU A 220 -14.73 9.06 -24.10
N GLN A 221 -14.67 10.40 -24.01
CA GLN A 221 -15.86 11.25 -23.98
C GLN A 221 -16.14 11.92 -25.34
N GLY A 222 -17.21 11.46 -25.98
CA GLY A 222 -18.03 12.25 -26.91
C GLY A 222 -19.40 12.64 -26.30
N GLU A 223 -19.56 12.52 -24.97
CA GLU A 223 -20.85 12.65 -24.28
C GLU A 223 -20.90 13.80 -23.27
N SER A 224 -22.12 14.29 -23.02
CA SER A 224 -22.45 15.48 -22.23
C SER A 224 -22.39 15.32 -20.71
N ASP A 225 -22.38 14.08 -20.19
CA ASP A 225 -22.33 13.81 -18.75
C ASP A 225 -20.95 13.31 -18.30
N PRO A 226 -20.38 13.87 -17.21
CA PRO A 226 -19.06 13.47 -16.73
C PRO A 226 -19.09 12.04 -16.19
N THR A 227 -18.33 11.15 -16.84
CA THR A 227 -18.09 9.78 -16.36
C THR A 227 -17.04 9.81 -15.24
N GLU A 228 -17.38 9.34 -14.04
CA GLU A 228 -16.46 9.26 -12.90
C GLU A 228 -15.95 7.82 -12.70
N ILE A 229 -14.75 7.67 -12.12
CA ILE A 229 -14.23 6.37 -11.68
C ILE A 229 -14.80 6.07 -10.29
N LEU A 230 -15.41 4.90 -10.13
CA LEU A 230 -15.96 4.43 -8.85
C LEU A 230 -15.04 3.46 -8.12
N LYS A 231 -14.25 2.67 -8.86
CA LYS A 231 -13.39 1.63 -8.28
C LYS A 231 -12.20 1.35 -9.16
N VAL A 232 -11.09 0.99 -8.53
CA VAL A 232 -9.86 0.57 -9.22
C VAL A 232 -9.40 -0.79 -8.71
N LYS A 233 -8.91 -1.65 -9.61
CA LYS A 233 -8.20 -2.88 -9.26
C LYS A 233 -6.98 -3.05 -10.15
N SER A 234 -5.91 -3.60 -9.60
CA SER A 234 -4.64 -3.76 -10.34
C SER A 234 -4.13 -5.19 -10.19
N GLY A 235 -3.69 -5.75 -11.30
CA GLY A 235 -3.06 -7.06 -11.40
C GLY A 235 -1.54 -6.94 -11.53
N GLU A 236 -0.91 -7.93 -12.16
CA GLU A 236 0.53 -7.88 -12.42
C GLU A 236 0.88 -6.84 -13.49
N ARG A 237 0.13 -6.82 -14.59
CA ARG A 237 0.44 -6.04 -15.81
C ARG A 237 -0.71 -5.20 -16.34
N HIS A 238 -1.83 -5.15 -15.62
CA HIS A 238 -3.00 -4.41 -16.05
C HIS A 238 -3.73 -3.78 -14.85
N THR A 239 -4.48 -2.73 -15.13
CA THR A 239 -5.35 -2.03 -14.17
C THR A 239 -6.75 -1.93 -14.77
N LEU A 240 -7.77 -2.21 -13.95
CA LEU A 240 -9.18 -2.14 -14.31
C LEU A 240 -9.86 -1.00 -13.56
N LEU A 241 -10.66 -0.23 -14.28
CA LEU A 241 -11.41 0.93 -13.79
C LEU A 241 -12.90 0.68 -14.01
N LEU A 242 -13.71 0.77 -12.95
CA LEU A 242 -15.17 0.76 -13.04
C LEU A 242 -15.69 2.19 -13.00
N THR A 243 -16.57 2.56 -13.92
CA THR A 243 -17.13 3.91 -13.99
C THR A 243 -18.54 4.04 -13.42
N SER A 244 -18.98 5.28 -13.22
CA SER A 244 -20.35 5.61 -12.79
C SER A 244 -21.44 5.20 -13.78
N LYS A 245 -21.08 4.99 -15.06
CA LYS A 245 -21.98 4.46 -16.10
C LYS A 245 -22.07 2.94 -16.11
N GLY A 246 -21.27 2.25 -15.29
CA GLY A 246 -21.19 0.79 -15.25
C GLY A 246 -20.20 0.18 -16.25
N ASP A 247 -19.46 1.01 -16.98
CA ASP A 247 -18.43 0.55 -17.92
C ASP A 247 -17.16 0.11 -17.17
N VAL A 248 -16.45 -0.85 -17.75
CA VAL A 248 -15.15 -1.30 -17.25
C VAL A 248 -14.08 -1.04 -18.31
N PHE A 249 -13.06 -0.27 -17.94
CA PHE A 249 -11.90 0.01 -18.78
C PHE A 249 -10.68 -0.74 -18.27
N GLY A 250 -9.88 -1.26 -19.18
CA GLY A 250 -8.61 -1.91 -18.87
C GLY A 250 -7.45 -1.15 -19.51
N ILE A 251 -6.40 -0.91 -18.72
CA ILE A 251 -5.11 -0.38 -19.19
C ILE A 251 -4.00 -1.38 -18.85
N GLY A 252 -2.95 -1.37 -19.66
CA GLY A 252 -1.85 -2.32 -19.57
C GLY A 252 -1.93 -3.46 -20.60
N LYS A 253 -0.78 -4.07 -20.90
CA LYS A 253 -0.61 -5.16 -21.88
C LYS A 253 -0.57 -6.53 -21.19
N GLN A 254 -1.15 -7.55 -21.84
CA GLN A 254 -1.04 -8.96 -21.44
C GLN A 254 0.27 -9.57 -21.95
#